data_AF-A0A7D5ZRK7-F1
#
_entry.id   AF-A0A7D5ZRK7-F1
#
_cell.length_a   1.000
_cell.length_b   1.000
_cell.length_c   1.000
_cell.angle_alpha   90.00
_cell.angle_beta   90.00
_cell.angle_gamma   90.00
#
_symmetry.space_group_name_H-M   'P 1'
#
loop_
_entity.id
_entity.type
_entity.pdbx_description
1 polymer ?
#
loop_
_entity_poly.entity_id
_entity_poly.type
_entity_poly.pdbx_seq_one_letter_code
_entity_poly.pdbx_strand_id
1 'polypeptide(L)'
;MSTLSPEQRGELAEQMLPVAANLAVLVHGDGGPEDVAEVLGSLDSTQKDALLVVLAGLVDPDQPVGKALGWLDFDEHGSLTVPSWSEQRSVRDLVPEPSEDLDGDYVDQVAVSKFVHGFRVDSITDAEFLTAVQQCVAQGMTLADVNRLRRWPAKTAENWVHRLRKQYQRSGRVFPSLAQQSQQVLTEAQVVAIRERSHAGATDLEVAMSFGITQKAVGDICRGKRYPRFGGPIRQPKQVHRLPATREFMCGHADNSRAGRRNQTKENAA
;
A
#
# COMPACT_ATOMS: atom_id res chain seq x y z
N MET A 1 -4.49 -3.18 -22.44
CA MET A 1 -4.68 -3.76 -21.09
C MET A 1 -5.33 -2.70 -20.22
N SER A 2 -6.56 -2.94 -19.76
CA SER A 2 -7.28 -2.00 -18.89
C SER A 2 -6.45 -1.74 -17.64
N THR A 3 -6.24 -0.46 -17.30
CA THR A 3 -5.47 -0.06 -16.12
C THR A 3 -6.33 -0.24 -14.87
N LEU A 4 -6.57 -1.48 -14.46
CA LEU A 4 -7.21 -1.79 -13.19
C LEU A 4 -6.28 -1.38 -12.04
N SER A 5 -6.85 -0.78 -11.00
CA SER A 5 -6.11 -0.51 -9.77
C SER A 5 -5.70 -1.84 -9.09
N PRO A 6 -4.69 -1.84 -8.19
CA PRO A 6 -4.38 -3.02 -7.38
C PRO A 6 -5.59 -3.60 -6.65
N GLU A 7 -6.45 -2.75 -6.09
CA GLU A 7 -7.67 -3.15 -5.37
C GLU A 7 -8.66 -3.81 -6.33
N GLN A 8 -8.92 -3.21 -7.49
CA GLN A 8 -9.80 -3.77 -8.51
C GLN A 8 -9.30 -5.12 -9.04
N ARG A 9 -7.98 -5.29 -9.15
CA ARG A 9 -7.39 -6.59 -9.51
C ARG A 9 -7.61 -7.64 -8.44
N GLY A 10 -7.49 -7.27 -7.17
CA GLY A 10 -7.78 -8.15 -6.04
C GLY A 10 -9.23 -8.59 -5.99
N GLU A 11 -10.16 -7.63 -6.10
CA GLU A 11 -11.60 -7.92 -6.17
C GLU A 11 -11.96 -8.81 -7.36
N LEU A 12 -11.37 -8.54 -8.52
CA LEU A 12 -11.58 -9.37 -9.71
C LEU A 12 -11.05 -10.79 -9.52
N ALA A 13 -9.86 -10.95 -8.93
CA ALA A 13 -9.31 -12.27 -8.63
C ALA A 13 -10.22 -13.06 -7.66
N GLU A 14 -10.75 -12.41 -6.63
CA GLU A 14 -11.69 -13.02 -5.69
C GLU A 14 -12.99 -13.46 -6.38
N GLN A 15 -13.54 -12.61 -7.27
CA GLN A 15 -14.72 -12.94 -8.07
C GLN A 15 -14.49 -14.13 -9.02
N MET A 16 -13.25 -14.36 -9.47
CA MET A 16 -12.92 -15.46 -10.36
C MET A 16 -12.69 -16.80 -9.62
N LEU A 17 -12.59 -16.82 -8.29
CA LEU A 17 -12.36 -18.07 -7.54
C LEU A 17 -13.43 -19.15 -7.79
N PRO A 18 -14.74 -18.85 -7.75
CA PRO A 18 -15.77 -19.85 -8.04
C PRO A 18 -15.71 -20.36 -9.48
N VAL A 19 -15.37 -19.48 -10.43
CA VAL A 19 -15.23 -19.82 -11.85
C VAL A 19 -14.03 -20.75 -12.06
N ALA A 20 -12.90 -20.44 -11.41
CA ALA A 20 -11.70 -21.28 -11.43
C ALA A 20 -11.97 -22.67 -10.83
N ALA A 21 -12.68 -22.74 -9.70
CA ALA A 21 -13.08 -24.00 -9.09
C ALA A 21 -14.00 -24.82 -10.00
N ASN A 22 -15.01 -24.19 -10.62
CA ASN A 22 -15.90 -24.85 -11.57
C ASN A 22 -15.10 -25.39 -12.78
N LEU A 23 -14.22 -24.58 -13.34
CA LEU A 23 -13.39 -24.98 -14.47
C LEU A 23 -12.47 -26.16 -14.10
N ALA A 24 -11.87 -26.14 -12.90
CA ALA A 24 -11.08 -27.25 -12.41
C ALA A 24 -11.89 -28.54 -12.34
N VAL A 25 -13.12 -28.49 -11.79
CA VAL A 25 -14.02 -29.66 -11.71
C VAL A 25 -14.38 -30.20 -13.10
N LEU A 26 -14.80 -29.33 -14.03
CA LEU A 26 -15.15 -29.72 -15.40
C LEU A 26 -13.98 -30.45 -16.08
N VAL A 27 -12.77 -29.90 -15.93
CA VAL A 27 -11.57 -30.45 -16.57
C VAL A 27 -11.09 -31.75 -15.89
N HIS A 28 -11.46 -31.99 -14.63
CA HIS A 28 -11.16 -33.25 -13.92
C HIS A 28 -12.13 -34.41 -14.24
N GLY A 29 -13.00 -34.25 -15.23
CA GLY A 29 -13.82 -35.34 -15.78
C GLY A 29 -15.33 -35.19 -15.61
N ASP A 30 -15.79 -34.12 -14.95
CA ASP A 30 -17.22 -33.85 -14.78
C ASP A 30 -17.84 -33.14 -16.00
N GLY A 31 -17.02 -32.61 -16.93
CA GLY A 31 -17.46 -31.87 -18.10
C GLY A 31 -16.72 -32.23 -19.39
N GLY A 32 -17.35 -31.92 -20.52
CA GLY A 32 -16.77 -32.02 -21.86
C GLY A 32 -16.14 -30.70 -22.34
N PRO A 33 -15.56 -30.71 -23.55
CA PRO A 33 -14.98 -29.50 -24.16
C PRO A 33 -16.02 -28.41 -24.41
N GLU A 34 -17.30 -28.77 -24.61
CA GLU A 34 -18.39 -27.80 -24.79
C GLU A 34 -18.68 -27.03 -23.50
N ASP A 35 -18.71 -27.70 -22.34
CA ASP A 35 -18.93 -27.06 -21.03
C ASP A 35 -17.79 -26.09 -20.70
N VAL A 36 -16.55 -26.49 -20.99
CA VAL A 36 -15.37 -25.63 -20.86
C VAL A 36 -15.48 -24.41 -21.77
N ALA A 37 -15.88 -24.61 -23.03
CA ALA A 37 -16.04 -23.53 -24.00
C ALA A 37 -17.18 -22.57 -23.60
N GLU A 38 -18.26 -23.06 -23.02
CA GLU A 38 -19.36 -22.24 -22.50
C GLU A 38 -18.89 -21.34 -21.36
N VAL A 39 -18.20 -21.90 -20.36
CA VAL A 39 -17.65 -21.14 -19.23
C VAL A 39 -16.70 -20.06 -19.74
N LEU A 40 -15.74 -20.41 -20.60
CA LEU A 40 -14.81 -19.44 -21.18
C LEU A 40 -15.50 -18.44 -22.12
N GLY A 41 -16.59 -18.82 -22.78
CA GLY A 41 -17.38 -17.97 -23.67
C GLY A 41 -18.11 -16.85 -22.92
N SER A 42 -18.48 -17.11 -21.66
CA SER A 42 -19.17 -16.15 -20.80
C SER A 42 -18.28 -15.02 -20.26
N LEU A 43 -16.95 -15.17 -20.33
CA LEU A 43 -15.98 -14.25 -19.75
C LEU A 43 -15.44 -13.25 -20.77
N ASP A 44 -15.30 -11.99 -20.36
CA ASP A 44 -14.57 -11.00 -21.14
C ASP A 44 -13.05 -11.21 -21.10
N SER A 45 -12.28 -10.44 -21.89
CA SER A 45 -10.82 -10.58 -21.95
C SER A 45 -10.13 -10.31 -20.61
N THR A 46 -10.63 -9.35 -19.83
CA THR A 46 -10.05 -8.96 -18.54
C THR A 46 -10.30 -10.04 -17.49
N GLN A 47 -11.50 -10.60 -17.49
CA GLN A 47 -11.87 -11.74 -16.65
C GLN A 47 -11.06 -12.99 -17.00
N LYS A 48 -10.82 -13.25 -18.30
CA LYS A 48 -9.94 -14.35 -18.74
C LYS A 48 -8.51 -14.19 -18.23
N ASP A 49 -7.94 -12.99 -18.34
CA ASP A 49 -6.60 -12.70 -17.81
C ASP A 49 -6.54 -12.93 -16.28
N ALA A 50 -7.56 -12.47 -15.55
CA ALA A 50 -7.65 -12.68 -14.11
C ALA A 50 -7.83 -14.16 -13.74
N LEU A 51 -8.65 -14.89 -14.49
CA LEU A 51 -8.87 -16.32 -14.32
C LEU A 51 -7.56 -17.11 -14.48
N LEU A 52 -6.73 -16.77 -15.47
CA LEU A 52 -5.40 -17.39 -15.64
C LEU A 52 -4.52 -17.20 -14.41
N VAL A 53 -4.49 -15.99 -13.84
CA VAL A 53 -3.72 -15.68 -12.63
C VAL A 53 -4.24 -16.46 -11.42
N VAL A 54 -5.56 -16.55 -11.26
CA VAL A 54 -6.18 -17.30 -10.17
C VAL A 54 -5.90 -18.79 -10.29
N LEU A 55 -6.06 -19.38 -11.47
CA LEU A 55 -5.73 -20.79 -11.73
C LEU A 55 -4.26 -21.07 -11.43
N ALA A 56 -3.35 -20.20 -11.86
CA ALA A 56 -1.93 -20.32 -11.52
C ALA A 56 -1.66 -20.24 -10.00
N GLY A 57 -2.40 -19.40 -9.28
CA GLY A 57 -2.31 -19.27 -7.82
C GLY A 57 -2.87 -20.46 -7.03
N LEU A 58 -3.75 -21.27 -7.63
CA LEU A 58 -4.29 -22.49 -7.01
C LEU A 58 -3.33 -23.69 -7.12
N VAL A 59 -2.35 -23.62 -8.02
CA VAL A 59 -1.35 -24.68 -8.18
C VAL A 59 -0.35 -24.61 -7.03
N ASP A 60 -0.19 -25.73 -6.32
CA ASP A 60 0.92 -25.90 -5.37
C ASP A 60 2.24 -26.01 -6.16
N PRO A 61 3.16 -25.02 -6.09
CA PRO A 61 4.39 -25.04 -6.87
C PRO A 61 5.37 -26.13 -6.39
N ASP A 62 5.23 -26.60 -5.16
CA ASP A 62 6.14 -27.57 -4.56
C ASP A 62 5.69 -29.02 -4.81
N GLN A 63 4.50 -29.21 -5.39
CA GLN A 63 4.03 -30.54 -5.75
C GLN A 63 4.79 -31.13 -6.95
N PRO A 64 5.01 -32.45 -7.01
CA PRO A 64 5.62 -33.11 -8.16
C PRO A 64 4.80 -32.87 -9.44
N VAL A 65 5.49 -32.68 -10.57
CA VAL A 65 4.81 -32.35 -11.83
C VAL A 65 3.87 -33.47 -12.30
N GLY A 66 4.26 -34.73 -12.11
CA GLY A 66 3.40 -35.87 -12.42
C GLY A 66 2.07 -35.85 -11.65
N LYS A 67 2.06 -35.30 -10.42
CA LYS A 67 0.83 -35.09 -9.65
C LYS A 67 0.05 -33.87 -10.15
N ALA A 68 0.75 -32.79 -10.49
CA ALA A 68 0.14 -31.54 -10.96
C ALA A 68 -0.57 -31.69 -12.32
N LEU A 69 -0.02 -32.51 -13.22
CA LEU A 69 -0.47 -32.63 -14.62
C LEU A 69 -0.92 -34.05 -14.99
N GLY A 70 -0.91 -34.99 -14.04
CA GLY A 70 -1.27 -36.39 -14.30
C GLY A 70 -2.72 -36.62 -14.74
N TRP A 71 -3.53 -35.57 -14.80
CA TRP A 71 -4.91 -35.56 -15.29
C TRP A 71 -5.05 -34.99 -16.72
N LEU A 72 -3.98 -34.47 -17.33
CA LEU A 72 -4.01 -33.81 -18.65
C LEU A 72 -3.68 -34.72 -19.83
N ASP A 73 -3.07 -35.88 -19.59
CA ASP A 73 -2.55 -36.74 -20.64
C ASP A 73 -3.26 -38.10 -20.61
N PHE A 74 -3.77 -38.50 -21.77
CA PHE A 74 -4.57 -39.70 -21.96
C PHE A 74 -3.99 -40.49 -23.15
N ASP A 75 -3.89 -41.81 -23.03
CA ASP A 75 -3.58 -42.66 -24.17
C ASP A 75 -4.75 -42.77 -25.14
N GLU A 76 -4.50 -43.45 -26.27
CA GLU A 76 -5.50 -43.78 -27.28
C GLU A 76 -6.67 -44.63 -26.76
N HIS A 77 -6.57 -45.16 -25.54
CA HIS A 77 -7.60 -45.92 -24.85
C HIS A 77 -8.31 -45.11 -23.74
N GLY A 78 -7.99 -43.82 -23.60
CA GLY A 78 -8.56 -42.94 -22.56
C GLY A 78 -8.03 -43.22 -21.15
N SER A 79 -6.95 -43.99 -21.02
CA SER A 79 -6.26 -44.18 -19.74
C SER A 79 -5.29 -43.03 -19.51
N LEU A 80 -5.21 -42.56 -18.27
CA LEU A 80 -4.27 -41.50 -17.90
C LEU A 80 -2.83 -41.97 -18.14
N THR A 81 -2.14 -41.32 -19.07
CA THR A 81 -0.69 -41.47 -19.24
C THR A 81 -0.01 -40.36 -18.49
N VAL A 82 0.89 -40.71 -17.57
CA VAL A 82 1.76 -39.71 -16.97
C VAL A 82 3.01 -39.66 -17.85
N PRO A 83 3.30 -38.54 -18.54
CA PRO A 83 4.57 -38.39 -19.24
C PRO A 83 5.72 -38.75 -18.30
N SER A 84 6.78 -39.37 -18.81
CA SER A 84 7.93 -39.81 -18.01
C SER A 84 8.79 -38.65 -17.47
N TRP A 85 8.19 -37.50 -17.21
CA TRP A 85 8.83 -36.40 -16.50
C TRP A 85 9.14 -36.93 -15.12
N SER A 86 10.43 -37.10 -14.85
CA SER A 86 10.95 -37.70 -13.61
C SER A 86 10.14 -37.23 -12.40
N GLU A 87 9.53 -38.17 -11.68
CA GLU A 87 8.66 -37.97 -10.51
C GLU A 87 9.27 -37.07 -9.41
N GLN A 88 10.55 -36.75 -9.54
CA GLN A 88 11.35 -36.01 -8.57
C GLN A 88 11.32 -34.48 -8.76
N ARG A 89 10.93 -33.96 -9.93
CA ARG A 89 10.92 -32.49 -10.14
C ARG A 89 9.57 -31.90 -9.72
N SER A 90 9.62 -30.81 -8.97
CA SER A 90 8.45 -30.00 -8.63
C SER A 90 8.04 -29.09 -9.79
N VAL A 91 6.82 -28.57 -9.77
CA VAL A 91 6.38 -27.53 -10.73
C VAL A 91 7.32 -26.33 -10.71
N ARG A 92 7.81 -25.95 -9.53
CA ARG A 92 8.80 -24.89 -9.33
C ARG A 92 10.09 -25.13 -10.12
N ASP A 93 10.59 -26.37 -10.16
CA ASP A 93 11.86 -26.72 -10.82
C ASP A 93 11.78 -26.68 -12.35
N LEU A 94 10.57 -26.60 -12.91
CA LEU A 94 10.34 -26.43 -14.35
C LEU A 94 10.29 -24.97 -14.78
N VAL A 95 10.11 -24.05 -13.83
CA VAL A 95 10.18 -22.62 -14.12
C VAL A 95 11.61 -22.36 -14.58
N PRO A 96 11.84 -21.89 -15.82
CA PRO A 96 13.18 -21.54 -16.25
C PRO A 96 13.73 -20.55 -15.23
N GLU A 97 14.93 -20.82 -14.69
CA GLU A 97 15.63 -19.80 -13.92
C GLU A 97 15.64 -18.55 -14.80
N PRO A 98 15.17 -17.40 -14.28
CA PRO A 98 15.07 -16.19 -15.09
C PRO A 98 16.44 -15.94 -15.70
N SER A 99 16.56 -16.19 -17.01
CA SER A 99 17.83 -16.14 -17.74
C SER A 99 18.32 -14.70 -17.92
N GLU A 100 17.46 -13.75 -17.56
CA GLU A 100 17.76 -12.36 -17.47
C GLU A 100 18.17 -12.09 -16.03
N ASP A 101 19.45 -11.77 -15.83
CA ASP A 101 19.84 -10.88 -14.75
C ASP A 101 18.91 -9.67 -14.88
N LEU A 102 17.80 -9.68 -14.14
CA LEU A 102 16.87 -8.56 -14.11
C LEU A 102 17.74 -7.33 -13.96
N ASP A 103 17.66 -6.42 -14.95
CA ASP A 103 18.53 -5.25 -15.01
C ASP A 103 18.64 -4.70 -13.60
N GLY A 104 19.84 -4.30 -13.14
CA GLY A 104 20.05 -3.84 -11.76
C GLY A 104 19.15 -2.67 -11.32
N ASP A 105 18.31 -2.18 -12.24
CA ASP A 105 17.27 -1.18 -12.11
C ASP A 105 15.84 -1.75 -11.94
N TYR A 106 15.63 -3.07 -11.89
CA TYR A 106 14.33 -3.69 -11.57
C TYR A 106 13.92 -3.32 -10.14
N VAL A 107 12.64 -2.97 -9.98
CA VAL A 107 12.08 -2.52 -8.70
C VAL A 107 10.87 -3.38 -8.36
N ASP A 108 11.00 -4.21 -7.32
CA ASP A 108 9.84 -4.88 -6.73
C ASP A 108 8.94 -3.86 -6.01
N GLN A 109 7.85 -3.48 -6.67
CA GLN A 109 6.87 -2.53 -6.12
C GLN A 109 6.20 -3.04 -4.84
N VAL A 110 6.13 -4.36 -4.62
CA VAL A 110 5.60 -4.95 -3.39
C VAL A 110 6.57 -4.72 -2.23
N ALA A 111 7.87 -4.95 -2.45
CA ALA A 111 8.91 -4.65 -1.47
C ALA A 111 8.95 -3.14 -1.13
N VAL A 112 8.87 -2.28 -2.15
CA VAL A 112 8.78 -0.81 -1.98
C VAL A 112 7.56 -0.43 -1.15
N SER A 113 6.37 -0.95 -1.49
CA SER A 113 5.14 -0.65 -0.75
C SER A 113 5.24 -1.12 0.71
N LYS A 114 5.71 -2.36 0.95
CA LYS A 114 5.96 -2.87 2.31
C LYS A 114 6.93 -1.98 3.08
N PHE A 115 7.99 -1.50 2.43
CA PHE A 115 8.95 -0.59 3.03
C PHE A 115 8.31 0.72 3.48
N VAL A 116 7.55 1.37 2.60
CA VAL A 116 6.88 2.67 2.84
C VAL A 116 5.85 2.56 3.97
N HIS A 117 5.14 1.44 4.08
CA HIS A 117 4.20 1.18 5.17
C HIS A 117 4.86 0.72 6.48
N GLY A 118 6.20 0.61 6.52
CA GLY A 118 6.94 0.26 7.72
C GLY A 118 7.02 -1.24 8.02
N PHE A 119 6.57 -2.11 7.12
CA PHE A 119 6.73 -3.57 7.27
C PHE A 119 8.19 -4.00 7.09
N ARG A 120 8.65 -5.01 7.82
CA ARG A 120 10.00 -5.55 7.62
C ARG A 120 10.13 -6.13 6.20
N VAL A 121 11.25 -5.82 5.56
CA VAL A 121 11.65 -6.31 4.24
C VAL A 121 13.06 -6.85 4.44
N ASP A 122 13.27 -8.13 4.16
CA ASP A 122 14.49 -8.84 4.54
C ASP A 122 15.69 -8.42 3.67
N SER A 123 15.45 -8.21 2.38
CA SER A 123 16.40 -7.64 1.44
C SER A 123 15.73 -6.53 0.63
N ILE A 124 16.38 -5.37 0.54
CA ILE A 124 15.95 -4.28 -0.33
C ILE A 124 17.14 -3.88 -1.22
N THR A 125 16.93 -3.82 -2.52
CA THR A 125 17.95 -3.41 -3.47
C THR A 125 18.16 -1.90 -3.43
N ASP A 126 19.25 -1.43 -4.05
CA ASP A 126 19.56 -0.01 -4.15
C ASP A 126 18.51 0.76 -4.96
N ALA A 127 17.94 0.15 -6.01
CA ALA A 127 16.87 0.72 -6.83
C ALA A 127 15.53 0.77 -6.08
N GLU A 128 15.17 -0.31 -5.36
CA GLU A 128 13.98 -0.37 -4.52
C GLU A 128 14.05 0.64 -3.38
N PHE A 129 15.19 0.72 -2.68
CA PHE A 129 15.38 1.68 -1.60
C PHE A 129 15.22 3.11 -2.10
N LEU A 130 15.78 3.44 -3.25
CA LEU A 130 15.67 4.78 -3.83
C LEU A 130 14.22 5.13 -4.18
N THR A 131 13.51 4.19 -4.81
CA THR A 131 12.07 4.34 -5.13
C THR A 131 11.24 4.50 -3.87
N ALA A 132 11.51 3.72 -2.83
CA ALA A 132 10.81 3.82 -1.55
C ALA A 132 11.07 5.15 -0.85
N VAL A 133 12.32 5.65 -0.86
CA VAL A 133 12.64 6.98 -0.33
C VAL A 133 11.92 8.08 -1.12
N GLN A 134 11.84 7.98 -2.45
CA GLN A 134 11.06 8.92 -3.26
C GLN A 134 9.59 8.95 -2.85
N GLN A 135 8.97 7.79 -2.65
CA GLN A 135 7.58 7.71 -2.20
C GLN A 135 7.39 8.29 -0.79
N CYS A 136 8.27 7.98 0.16
CA CYS A 136 8.24 8.57 1.51
C CYS A 136 8.39 10.10 1.47
N VAL A 137 9.32 10.60 0.67
CA VAL A 137 9.53 12.05 0.48
C VAL A 137 8.31 12.71 -0.16
N ALA A 138 7.69 12.07 -1.14
CA ALA A 138 6.44 12.54 -1.75
C ALA A 138 5.28 12.59 -0.72
N GLN A 139 5.27 11.70 0.27
CA GLN A 139 4.35 11.73 1.41
C GLN A 139 4.74 12.78 2.48
N GLY A 140 5.77 13.58 2.23
CA GLY A 140 6.23 14.63 3.13
C GLY A 140 7.15 14.16 4.26
N MET A 141 7.59 12.89 4.23
CA MET A 141 8.55 12.37 5.20
C MET A 141 9.96 12.88 4.90
N THR A 142 10.71 13.20 5.95
CA THR A 142 12.15 13.49 5.86
C THR A 142 12.95 12.18 5.90
N LEU A 143 14.23 12.20 5.52
CA LEU A 143 15.11 11.02 5.68
C LEU A 143 15.27 10.60 7.15
N ALA A 144 15.14 11.55 8.09
CA ALA A 144 15.11 11.24 9.51
C ALA A 144 13.83 10.48 9.90
N ASP A 145 12.68 10.82 9.30
CA ASP A 145 11.43 10.08 9.46
C ASP A 145 11.54 8.65 8.93
N VAL A 146 12.20 8.46 7.77
CA VAL A 146 12.46 7.11 7.24
C VAL A 146 13.30 6.29 8.22
N ASN A 147 14.34 6.86 8.84
CA ASN A 147 15.10 6.15 9.88
C ASN A 147 14.21 5.77 11.08
N ARG A 148 13.32 6.68 11.53
CA ARG A 148 12.37 6.40 12.62
C ARG A 148 11.38 5.29 12.25
N LEU A 149 10.82 5.36 11.05
CA LEU A 149 9.90 4.35 10.49
C LEU A 149 10.55 2.96 10.51
N ARG A 150 11.82 2.87 10.09
CA ARG A 150 12.58 1.60 10.03
C ARG A 150 13.26 1.22 11.33
N ARG A 151 13.18 2.05 12.37
CA ARG A 151 13.94 1.92 13.63
C ARG A 151 15.44 1.77 13.38
N TRP A 152 15.96 2.42 12.35
CA TRP A 152 17.38 2.45 12.06
C TRP A 152 18.10 3.50 12.91
N PRO A 153 19.42 3.34 13.12
CA PRO A 153 20.25 4.41 13.67
C PRO A 153 20.10 5.71 12.88
N ALA A 154 20.33 6.83 13.56
CA ALA A 154 20.29 8.14 12.92
C ALA A 154 21.24 8.21 11.72
N LYS A 155 20.81 8.94 10.67
CA LYS A 155 21.55 9.15 9.41
C LYS A 155 21.77 7.90 8.53
N THR A 156 21.23 6.73 8.88
CA THR A 156 21.36 5.51 8.05
C THR A 156 20.85 5.74 6.62
N ALA A 157 19.61 6.20 6.47
CA ALA A 157 19.01 6.49 5.17
C ALA A 157 19.75 7.60 4.39
N GLU A 158 20.24 8.62 5.09
CA GLU A 158 21.02 9.72 4.50
C GLU A 158 22.35 9.23 3.94
N ASN A 159 23.08 8.42 4.72
CA ASN A 159 24.34 7.80 4.31
C ASN A 159 24.12 6.88 3.10
N TRP A 160 23.03 6.11 3.09
CA TRP A 160 22.67 5.23 1.97
C TRP A 160 22.38 6.05 0.71
N VAL A 161 21.53 7.07 0.78
CA VAL A 161 21.26 8.00 -0.34
C VAL A 161 22.55 8.65 -0.85
N HIS A 162 23.45 9.07 0.04
CA HIS A 162 24.73 9.66 -0.35
C HIS A 162 25.65 8.65 -1.05
N ARG A 163 25.68 7.39 -0.59
CA ARG A 163 26.37 6.29 -1.28
C ARG A 163 25.80 6.10 -2.69
N LEU A 164 24.49 6.04 -2.83
CA LEU A 164 23.82 5.89 -4.13
C LEU A 164 24.12 7.05 -5.07
N ARG A 165 24.09 8.28 -4.57
CA ARG A 165 24.44 9.46 -5.37
C ARG A 165 25.85 9.36 -5.96
N LYS A 166 26.83 8.94 -5.14
CA LYS A 166 28.21 8.70 -5.61
C LYS A 166 28.28 7.57 -6.64
N GLN A 167 27.52 6.50 -6.43
CA GLN A 167 27.47 5.37 -7.36
C GLN A 167 26.90 5.78 -8.73
N TYR A 168 25.78 6.51 -8.73
CA TYR A 168 25.17 7.05 -9.96
C TYR A 168 26.12 8.02 -10.68
N GLN A 169 26.80 8.90 -9.94
CA GLN A 169 27.80 9.79 -10.51
C GLN A 169 28.95 9.02 -11.17
N ARG A 170 29.45 7.95 -10.55
CA ARG A 170 30.53 7.11 -11.10
C ARG A 170 30.10 6.34 -12.35
N SER A 171 28.83 5.94 -12.43
CA SER A 171 28.28 5.25 -13.60
C SER A 171 27.81 6.20 -14.71
N GLY A 172 27.97 7.51 -14.54
CA GLY A 172 27.49 8.51 -15.51
C GLY A 172 25.96 8.62 -15.58
N ARG A 173 25.24 8.06 -14.60
CA ARG A 173 23.78 8.10 -14.52
C ARG A 173 23.32 9.34 -13.74
N VAL A 174 22.17 9.88 -14.12
CA VAL A 174 21.56 11.01 -13.40
C VAL A 174 20.88 10.47 -12.14
N PHE A 175 21.26 10.99 -10.98
CA PHE A 175 20.63 10.61 -9.72
C PHE A 175 19.18 11.15 -9.66
N PRO A 176 18.17 10.29 -9.43
CA PRO A 176 16.78 10.71 -9.31
C PRO A 176 16.59 11.78 -8.24
N SER A 177 15.78 12.81 -8.54
CA SER A 177 15.51 13.87 -7.58
C SER A 177 14.78 13.29 -6.36
N LEU A 178 15.33 13.58 -5.18
CA LEU A 178 14.68 13.34 -3.88
C LEU A 178 14.17 14.65 -3.27
N ALA A 179 14.13 15.74 -4.05
CA ALA A 179 13.52 16.95 -3.55
C ALA A 179 12.05 16.64 -3.27
N GLN A 180 11.58 16.93 -2.04
CA GLN A 180 10.15 17.12 -1.80
C GLN A 180 9.67 18.00 -2.94
N GLN A 181 8.67 17.54 -3.71
CA GLN A 181 8.06 18.33 -4.78
C GLN A 181 7.90 19.73 -4.24
N SER A 182 8.77 20.63 -4.71
CA SER A 182 9.02 21.90 -4.03
C SER A 182 7.68 22.56 -3.87
N GLN A 183 7.28 22.83 -2.61
CA GLN A 183 5.96 23.35 -2.25
C GLN A 183 5.44 24.21 -3.38
N GLN A 184 4.53 23.65 -4.18
CA GLN A 184 4.10 24.29 -5.41
C GLN A 184 3.68 25.69 -5.03
N VAL A 185 4.35 26.70 -5.61
CA VAL A 185 4.05 28.09 -5.26
C VAL A 185 2.65 28.35 -5.78
N LEU A 186 1.69 28.35 -4.86
CA LEU A 186 0.30 28.54 -5.22
C LEU A 186 0.11 29.95 -5.74
N THR A 187 -0.58 30.05 -6.88
CA THR A 187 -1.03 31.32 -7.44
C THR A 187 -2.09 31.95 -6.53
N GLU A 188 -2.28 33.26 -6.65
CA GLU A 188 -3.33 33.98 -5.91
C GLU A 188 -4.71 33.36 -6.13
N ALA A 189 -5.05 33.07 -7.39
CA ALA A 189 -6.32 32.43 -7.76
C ALA A 189 -6.51 31.06 -7.09
N GLN A 190 -5.48 30.22 -7.03
CA GLN A 190 -5.55 28.93 -6.34
C GLN A 190 -5.76 29.09 -4.83
N VAL A 191 -5.08 30.06 -4.20
CA VAL A 191 -5.26 30.33 -2.77
C VAL A 191 -6.67 30.80 -2.45
N VAL A 192 -7.24 31.69 -3.27
CA VAL A 192 -8.63 32.15 -3.13
C VAL A 192 -9.60 30.97 -3.30
N ALA A 193 -9.43 30.15 -4.34
CA ALA A 193 -10.28 28.98 -4.59
C ALA A 193 -10.21 27.95 -3.45
N ILE A 194 -9.03 27.72 -2.86
CA ILE A 194 -8.85 26.86 -1.68
C ILE A 194 -9.68 27.40 -0.50
N ARG A 195 -9.61 28.71 -0.24
CA ARG A 195 -10.34 29.36 0.86
C ARG A 195 -11.84 29.31 0.66
N GLU A 196 -12.32 29.62 -0.55
CA GLU A 196 -13.74 29.57 -0.92
C GLU A 196 -14.31 28.16 -0.79
N ARG A 197 -13.62 27.14 -1.33
CA ARG A 197 -14.07 25.74 -1.23
C ARG A 197 -14.11 25.25 0.22
N SER A 198 -13.12 25.63 1.03
CA SER A 198 -13.14 25.37 2.48
C SER A 198 -14.30 26.09 3.18
N HIS A 199 -14.60 27.34 2.81
CA HIS A 199 -15.71 28.10 3.38
C HIS A 199 -17.08 27.51 3.01
N ALA A 200 -17.19 26.91 1.82
CA ALA A 200 -18.36 26.15 1.37
C ALA A 200 -18.53 24.80 2.10
N GLY A 201 -17.62 24.43 3.00
CA GLY A 201 -17.74 23.25 3.86
C GLY A 201 -16.96 22.02 3.40
N ALA A 202 -16.18 22.10 2.32
CA ALA A 202 -15.32 21.01 1.91
C ALA A 202 -14.27 20.68 2.98
N THR A 203 -13.93 19.41 3.13
CA THR A 203 -12.94 18.98 4.12
C THR A 203 -11.51 19.36 3.67
N ASP A 204 -10.60 19.57 4.64
CA ASP A 204 -9.19 19.89 4.33
C ASP A 204 -8.53 18.79 3.49
N LEU A 205 -9.00 17.54 3.61
CA LEU A 205 -8.56 16.40 2.80
C LEU A 205 -9.03 16.50 1.35
N GLU A 206 -10.31 16.78 1.10
CA GLU A 206 -10.85 16.95 -0.26
C GLU A 206 -10.14 18.10 -1.01
N VAL A 207 -9.93 19.21 -0.31
CA VAL A 207 -9.22 20.37 -0.87
C VAL A 207 -7.75 20.03 -1.12
N ALA A 208 -7.09 19.32 -0.20
CA ALA A 208 -5.71 18.87 -0.38
C ALA A 208 -5.54 18.00 -1.64
N MET A 209 -6.42 17.01 -1.82
CA MET A 209 -6.40 16.13 -3.00
C MET A 209 -6.65 16.90 -4.29
N SER A 210 -7.58 17.87 -4.29
CA SER A 210 -7.92 18.67 -5.47
C SER A 210 -6.76 19.54 -5.98
N PHE A 211 -5.92 20.04 -5.08
CA PHE A 211 -4.85 21.00 -5.39
C PHE A 211 -3.43 20.39 -5.30
N GLY A 212 -3.30 19.10 -4.99
CA GLY A 212 -1.99 18.44 -4.88
C GLY A 212 -1.12 18.99 -3.75
N ILE A 213 -1.72 19.43 -2.64
CA ILE A 213 -1.02 20.00 -1.48
C ILE A 213 -1.36 19.24 -0.20
N THR A 214 -0.53 19.38 0.84
CA THR A 214 -0.77 18.70 2.11
C THR A 214 -1.96 19.29 2.88
N GLN A 215 -2.72 18.46 3.63
CA GLN A 215 -3.84 18.93 4.47
C GLN A 215 -3.43 20.04 5.45
N LYS A 216 -2.23 19.94 6.03
CA LYS A 216 -1.68 20.96 6.91
C LYS A 216 -1.50 22.30 6.18
N ALA A 217 -1.00 22.26 4.94
CA ALA A 217 -0.86 23.46 4.11
C ALA A 217 -2.23 24.09 3.82
N VAL A 218 -3.24 23.29 3.47
CA VAL A 218 -4.63 23.76 3.31
C VAL A 218 -5.10 24.47 4.58
N GLY A 219 -4.97 23.82 5.74
CA GLY A 219 -5.38 24.41 7.01
C GLY A 219 -4.65 25.71 7.34
N ASP A 220 -3.35 25.81 7.02
CA ASP A 220 -2.57 27.04 7.22
C ASP A 220 -2.94 28.15 6.21
N ILE A 221 -3.31 27.79 4.98
CA ILE A 221 -3.81 28.72 3.94
C ILE A 221 -5.18 29.26 4.34
N CYS A 222 -6.11 28.39 4.77
CA CYS A 222 -7.47 28.76 5.16
C CYS A 222 -7.49 29.63 6.42
N ARG A 223 -6.51 29.47 7.33
CA ARG A 223 -6.35 30.34 8.52
C ARG A 223 -5.55 31.63 8.24
N GLY A 224 -5.14 31.87 7.00
CA GLY A 224 -4.37 33.06 6.61
C GLY A 224 -2.92 33.07 7.12
N LYS A 225 -2.41 31.96 7.67
CA LYS A 225 -1.00 31.88 8.11
C LYS A 225 -0.05 31.85 6.93
N ARG A 226 -0.46 31.20 5.85
CA ARG A 226 0.23 31.22 4.55
C ARG A 226 -0.52 32.11 3.58
N TYR A 227 0.24 32.83 2.77
CA TYR A 227 -0.28 33.77 1.77
C TYR A 227 -1.27 34.80 2.36
N PRO A 228 -0.88 35.57 3.40
CA PRO A 228 -1.77 36.53 4.04
C PRO A 228 -2.21 37.68 3.11
N ARG A 229 -1.42 37.96 2.07
CA ARG A 229 -1.67 39.01 1.08
C ARG A 229 -2.77 38.68 0.06
N PHE A 230 -3.12 37.40 -0.11
CA PHE A 230 -4.16 36.99 -1.04
C PHE A 230 -5.52 37.05 -0.34
N GLY A 231 -6.59 37.35 -1.08
CA GLY A 231 -7.95 37.55 -0.54
C GLY A 231 -8.70 36.27 -0.15
N GLY A 232 -10.03 36.35 -0.05
CA GLY A 232 -10.92 35.22 0.24
C GLY A 232 -11.24 35.01 1.74
N PRO A 233 -12.24 34.17 2.05
CA PRO A 233 -12.73 33.98 3.41
C PRO A 233 -11.70 33.27 4.29
N ILE A 234 -11.40 33.85 5.47
CA ILE A 234 -10.48 33.27 6.44
C ILE A 234 -11.27 32.45 7.46
N ARG A 235 -10.87 31.19 7.65
CA ARG A 235 -11.45 30.30 8.66
C ARG A 235 -11.09 30.83 10.05
N GLN A 236 -12.12 31.08 10.87
CA GLN A 236 -11.91 31.45 12.26
C GLN A 236 -11.13 30.36 13.01
N PRO A 237 -10.27 30.72 13.98
CA PRO A 237 -9.58 29.73 14.79
C PRO A 237 -10.62 28.85 15.49
N LYS A 238 -10.43 27.52 15.39
CA LYS A 238 -11.29 26.56 16.09
C LYS A 238 -11.26 26.90 17.57
N GLN A 239 -12.39 27.34 18.12
CA GLN A 239 -12.52 27.49 19.56
C GLN A 239 -12.36 26.10 20.16
N VAL A 240 -11.20 25.86 20.78
CA VAL A 240 -10.99 24.64 21.53
C VAL A 240 -11.86 24.79 22.76
N HIS A 241 -13.06 24.22 22.71
CA HIS A 241 -13.83 23.96 23.92
C HIS A 241 -12.96 23.06 24.78
N ARG A 242 -12.25 23.68 25.73
CA ARG A 242 -11.59 22.96 26.80
C ARG A 242 -12.73 22.35 27.61
N LEU A 243 -13.12 21.14 27.24
CA LEU A 243 -13.83 20.29 28.17
C LEU A 243 -12.97 20.29 29.44
N PRO A 244 -13.53 20.62 30.62
CA PRO A 244 -12.78 20.63 31.86
C PRO A 244 -12.01 19.32 31.93
N ALA A 245 -10.69 19.43 32.09
CA ALA A 245 -9.80 18.31 31.97
C ALA A 245 -10.37 17.17 32.81
N THR A 246 -10.63 16.04 32.16
CA THR A 246 -11.10 14.80 32.77
C THR A 246 -10.13 14.28 33.83
N ARG A 247 -9.12 15.02 34.28
CA ARG A 247 -8.35 14.68 35.48
C ARG A 247 -9.26 14.62 36.71
N GLU A 248 -10.23 15.53 36.85
CA GLU A 248 -11.26 15.43 37.91
C GLU A 248 -12.24 14.27 37.68
N PHE A 249 -12.50 13.92 36.41
CA PHE A 249 -13.46 12.88 36.03
C PHE A 249 -12.86 11.45 35.92
N MET A 250 -11.56 11.32 35.65
CA MET A 250 -10.82 10.05 35.46
C MET A 250 -9.97 9.70 36.68
N CYS A 251 -9.45 10.67 37.46
CA CYS A 251 -8.65 10.34 38.65
C CYS A 251 -9.49 10.13 39.92
N GLY A 252 -10.82 10.12 39.84
CA GLY A 252 -11.68 9.76 40.96
C GLY A 252 -11.54 10.66 42.20
N HIS A 253 -10.95 11.86 42.06
CA HIS A 253 -10.79 12.85 43.13
C HIS A 253 -11.93 13.87 43.18
N ALA A 254 -13.11 13.54 42.63
CA ALA A 254 -14.29 14.32 42.97
C ALA A 254 -14.41 14.37 44.51
N ASP A 255 -14.76 15.54 45.04
CA ASP A 255 -14.84 15.81 46.49
C ASP A 255 -15.76 14.83 47.26
N ASN A 256 -16.55 14.03 46.55
CA ASN A 256 -17.40 12.96 47.09
C ASN A 256 -16.75 11.57 47.12
N SER A 257 -15.48 11.42 46.77
CA SER A 257 -14.79 10.14 46.80
C SER A 257 -14.56 9.67 48.25
N ARG A 258 -14.78 8.37 48.50
CA ARG A 258 -14.64 7.74 49.84
C ARG A 258 -13.27 7.96 50.50
N ALA A 259 -12.24 8.27 49.72
CA ALA A 259 -10.89 8.57 50.23
C ALA A 259 -10.82 9.91 50.98
N GLY A 260 -11.62 10.93 50.61
CA GLY A 260 -11.64 12.24 51.27
C GLY A 260 -12.38 12.29 52.61
N ARG A 261 -13.31 11.34 52.87
CA ARG A 261 -14.15 11.34 54.08
C ARG A 261 -13.43 10.91 55.37
N ARG A 262 -12.19 10.44 55.30
CA ARG A 262 -11.51 9.86 56.48
C ARG A 262 -10.92 10.89 57.45
N ASN A 263 -10.86 12.18 57.09
CA ASN A 263 -10.23 13.21 57.94
C ASN A 263 -11.20 14.15 58.68
N GLN A 264 -12.50 14.18 58.35
CA GLN A 264 -13.43 15.12 59.00
C GLN A 264 -13.99 14.64 60.35
N THR A 265 -13.78 13.38 60.73
CA THR A 265 -14.31 12.86 62.01
C THR A 265 -13.41 13.09 63.22
N LYS A 266 -12.25 13.77 63.07
CA LYS A 266 -11.33 14.03 64.19
C LYS A 266 -11.42 15.44 64.80
N GLU A 267 -12.15 16.38 64.20
CA GLU A 267 -12.21 17.77 64.70
C GLU A 267 -13.40 18.08 65.64
N ASN A 268 -14.39 17.18 65.79
CA ASN A 268 -15.55 17.41 66.67
C ASN A 268 -15.51 16.62 67.99
N ALA A 269 -14.32 16.21 68.45
CA ALA A 269 -14.13 15.58 69.76
C ALA A 269 -13.14 16.41 70.60
N ALA A 270 -13.55 17.62 70.95
CA ALA A 270 -12.97 18.46 72.00
C ALA A 270 -14.08 19.30 72.63
#